data_AF-A0A226D735-F1
#
_entry.id   AF-A0A226D735-F1
#
_cell.length_a   1.000
_cell.length_b   1.000
_cell.length_c   1.000
_cell.angle_alpha   90.00
_cell.angle_beta   90.00
_cell.angle_gamma   90.00
#
_symmetry.space_group_name_H-M   'P 1'
#
loop_
_entity.id
_entity.type
_entity.pdbx_description
1 polymer ?
#
loop_
_entity_poly.entity_id
_entity_poly.type
_entity_poly.pdbx_seq_one_letter_code
_entity_poly.pdbx_strand_id
1 'polypeptide(L)'
;MTVDIVLLHLAAGGNTTLEFGNSRCLVDGLTTSYRILLEQSDPHAVNQENKTFLYFVCAPWILTGLVITNLIRGDNVTNTVSPLKVVPYENFSQLFENNFTFVDGGAPATCQDFHRYCGSINAQAHSVAVTFALTNMGMLIRLSAYKRISKLVRKFYYETRPNKLDYWNSPKEFSCLGHKVAILGWQGKLQEAKDFLERVHPGPAYALGKESIATIKFGWATRNIVDPSFVMRFKALDSSNIAEKWVWYATRTIKLRQRDKNERITTGPAPLVMKGNITELFKVLFMGLLITFALFLTEHISSNLVVKTEWRKVQKFLIVCYLELPSLLRYLPYKIL
;
A
#
# COMPACT_ATOMS: atom_id res chain seq x y z
N MET A 1 -21.37 -2.59 -21.30
CA MET A 1 -21.94 -1.23 -21.32
C MET A 1 -22.32 -0.93 -22.77
N THR A 2 -23.45 -1.49 -23.18
CA THR A 2 -24.06 -1.35 -24.52
C THR A 2 -25.11 -0.26 -24.42
N VAL A 3 -24.61 0.96 -24.25
CA VAL A 3 -25.44 2.15 -24.16
C VAL A 3 -25.25 2.88 -25.50
N ASP A 4 -26.37 3.00 -26.22
CA ASP A 4 -26.64 4.04 -27.23
C ASP A 4 -26.11 3.90 -28.66
N ILE A 5 -26.41 2.78 -29.32
CA ILE A 5 -26.70 2.81 -30.78
C ILE A 5 -28.20 3.04 -31.02
N VAL A 6 -29.05 2.68 -30.06
CA VAL A 6 -30.51 2.77 -30.18
C VAL A 6 -31.04 4.20 -29.95
N LEU A 7 -30.34 5.03 -29.18
CA LEU A 7 -30.79 6.39 -28.87
C LEU A 7 -30.63 7.37 -30.05
N LEU A 8 -29.71 7.09 -30.97
CA LEU A 8 -29.56 7.85 -32.22
C LEU A 8 -30.65 7.53 -33.26
N HIS A 9 -31.32 6.38 -33.15
CA HIS A 9 -32.47 6.04 -33.99
C HIS A 9 -33.80 6.57 -33.46
N LEU A 10 -33.94 6.81 -32.15
CA LEU A 10 -35.21 7.24 -31.54
C LEU A 10 -35.43 8.76 -31.53
N ALA A 11 -34.39 9.57 -31.70
CA ALA A 11 -34.54 11.04 -31.76
C ALA A 11 -34.98 11.56 -33.15
N ALA A 12 -34.92 10.72 -34.20
CA ALA A 12 -35.36 11.06 -35.55
C ALA A 12 -36.79 10.50 -35.79
N GLY A 13 -37.78 11.05 -35.10
CA GLY A 13 -39.21 10.76 -35.30
C GLY A 13 -39.78 11.30 -36.62
N GLY A 14 -39.06 11.13 -37.72
CA GLY A 14 -39.48 11.49 -39.07
C GLY A 14 -39.07 10.38 -40.04
N ASN A 15 -39.97 10.04 -40.96
CA ASN A 15 -39.83 9.04 -42.02
C ASN A 15 -38.73 9.39 -43.06
N THR A 16 -37.56 9.84 -42.62
CA THR A 16 -36.36 9.90 -43.42
C THR A 16 -35.62 8.59 -43.22
N THR A 17 -35.78 7.68 -44.17
CA THR A 17 -34.78 6.65 -44.42
C THR A 17 -33.46 7.35 -44.71
N LEU A 18 -32.65 7.55 -43.67
CA LEU A 18 -31.24 7.90 -43.79
C LEU A 18 -30.58 6.70 -44.47
N GLU A 19 -30.52 6.73 -45.80
CA GLU A 19 -29.62 5.89 -46.56
C GLU A 19 -28.19 6.24 -46.11
N PHE A 20 -27.68 5.48 -45.14
CA PHE A 20 -26.25 5.43 -44.81
C PHE A 20 -25.50 4.74 -45.96
N GLY A 21 -25.53 5.35 -47.14
CA GLY A 21 -24.93 4.84 -48.38
C GLY A 21 -23.41 4.99 -48.45
N ASN A 22 -22.74 5.41 -47.37
CA ASN A 22 -21.29 5.55 -47.36
C ASN A 22 -20.71 5.15 -46.00
N SER A 23 -20.10 3.97 -45.95
CA SER A 23 -19.41 3.41 -44.77
C SER A 23 -18.36 4.35 -44.14
N ARG A 24 -17.87 5.33 -44.91
CA ARG A 24 -16.96 6.39 -44.44
C ARG A 24 -17.59 7.27 -43.35
N CYS A 25 -18.89 7.60 -43.46
CA CYS A 25 -19.55 8.52 -42.53
C CYS A 25 -19.63 7.98 -41.09
N LEU A 26 -19.81 6.66 -40.92
CA LEU A 26 -19.88 6.03 -39.61
C LEU A 26 -18.51 5.99 -38.91
N VAL A 27 -17.44 5.68 -39.66
CA VAL A 27 -16.07 5.68 -39.13
C VAL A 27 -15.64 7.09 -38.73
N ASP A 28 -15.99 8.10 -39.54
CA ASP A 28 -15.69 9.50 -39.23
C ASP A 28 -16.45 9.97 -37.97
N GLY A 29 -17.71 9.57 -37.80
CA GLY A 29 -18.49 9.86 -36.60
C GLY A 29 -17.91 9.22 -35.33
N LEU A 30 -17.49 7.95 -35.41
CA LEU A 30 -16.87 7.25 -34.27
C LEU A 30 -15.50 7.84 -33.91
N THR A 31 -14.67 8.13 -34.90
CA THR A 31 -13.33 8.72 -34.67
C THR A 31 -13.43 10.14 -34.11
N THR A 32 -14.38 10.95 -34.61
CA THR A 32 -14.68 12.28 -34.05
C THR A 32 -15.12 12.17 -32.60
N SER A 33 -16.04 11.25 -32.29
CA SER A 33 -16.54 11.02 -30.93
C SER A 33 -15.41 10.62 -29.96
N TYR A 34 -14.49 9.78 -30.43
CA TYR A 34 -13.33 9.35 -29.65
C TYR A 34 -12.31 10.48 -29.45
N ARG A 35 -12.05 11.30 -30.48
CA ARG A 35 -11.16 12.47 -30.40
C ARG A 35 -11.68 13.50 -29.40
N ILE A 36 -12.98 13.75 -29.36
CA ILE A 36 -13.62 14.61 -28.36
C ILE A 36 -13.35 14.09 -26.94
N LEU A 37 -13.52 12.77 -26.70
CA LEU A 37 -13.23 12.16 -25.40
C LEU A 37 -11.76 12.27 -24.99
N LEU A 38 -10.85 12.29 -25.98
CA LEU A 38 -9.42 12.49 -25.76
C LEU A 38 -8.99 13.97 -25.69
N GLU A 39 -9.95 14.90 -25.71
CA GLU A 39 -9.69 16.34 -25.75
C GLU A 39 -8.82 16.78 -26.96
N GLN A 40 -8.89 16.03 -28.07
CA GLN A 40 -8.16 16.32 -29.31
C GLN A 40 -9.06 17.07 -30.30
N SER A 41 -8.48 18.09 -30.95
CA SER A 41 -9.17 18.82 -32.02
C SER A 41 -9.30 17.94 -33.28
N ASP A 42 -10.48 17.91 -33.88
CA ASP A 42 -10.71 17.26 -35.18
C ASP A 42 -11.04 18.31 -36.25
N PRO A 43 -10.23 18.46 -37.31
CA PRO A 43 -10.53 19.39 -38.40
C PRO A 43 -11.80 19.01 -39.18
N HIS A 44 -12.27 17.76 -39.08
CA HIS A 44 -13.49 17.28 -39.74
C HIS A 44 -14.76 17.47 -38.90
N ALA A 45 -14.64 17.87 -37.62
CA ALA A 45 -15.78 18.13 -36.73
C ALA A 45 -16.46 19.48 -37.00
N VAL A 46 -16.43 19.96 -38.24
CA VAL A 46 -17.09 21.21 -38.65
C VAL A 46 -18.46 20.86 -39.20
N ASN A 47 -19.51 21.51 -38.69
CA ASN A 47 -20.87 21.38 -39.21
C ASN A 47 -21.01 22.11 -40.55
N GLN A 48 -20.41 21.55 -41.61
CA GLN A 48 -20.39 22.17 -42.94
C GLN A 48 -21.80 22.33 -43.53
N GLU A 49 -22.73 21.46 -43.14
CA GLU A 49 -24.12 21.47 -43.63
C GLU A 49 -25.07 22.32 -42.77
N ASN A 50 -24.55 23.05 -41.76
CA ASN A 50 -25.34 23.88 -40.84
C ASN A 50 -26.55 23.16 -40.20
N LYS A 51 -26.45 21.85 -40.00
CA LYS A 51 -27.50 21.04 -39.39
C LYS A 51 -27.59 21.35 -37.90
N THR A 52 -28.61 22.11 -37.48
CA THR A 52 -28.75 22.59 -36.09
C THR A 52 -29.00 21.48 -35.09
N PHE A 53 -29.64 20.38 -35.48
CA PHE A 53 -29.91 19.24 -34.60
C PHE A 53 -28.63 18.55 -34.09
N LEU A 54 -27.52 18.63 -34.84
CA LEU A 54 -26.23 18.06 -34.41
C LEU A 54 -25.73 18.70 -33.12
N TYR A 55 -25.97 19.99 -32.91
CA TYR A 55 -25.57 20.67 -31.67
C TYR A 55 -26.27 20.10 -30.44
N PHE A 56 -27.54 19.67 -30.57
CA PHE A 56 -28.28 19.07 -29.46
C PHE A 56 -27.78 17.68 -29.07
N VAL A 57 -27.16 16.95 -29.99
CA VAL A 57 -26.56 15.64 -29.72
C VAL A 57 -25.10 15.78 -29.27
N CYS A 58 -24.33 16.60 -29.98
CA CYS A 58 -22.91 16.79 -29.71
C CYS A 58 -22.65 17.57 -28.42
N ALA A 59 -23.47 18.56 -28.06
CA ALA A 59 -23.23 19.34 -26.85
C ALA A 59 -23.33 18.51 -25.55
N PRO A 60 -24.36 17.67 -25.32
CA PRO A 60 -24.38 16.74 -24.19
C PRO A 60 -23.23 15.73 -24.22
N TRP A 61 -22.82 15.27 -25.41
CA TRP A 61 -21.71 14.33 -25.55
C TRP A 61 -20.36 14.97 -25.14
N ILE A 62 -20.08 16.18 -25.64
CA ILE A 62 -18.89 16.95 -25.26
C ILE A 62 -18.90 17.24 -23.76
N LEU A 63 -20.04 17.66 -23.21
CA LEU A 63 -20.18 17.92 -21.78
C LEU A 63 -19.91 16.66 -20.96
N THR A 64 -20.44 15.51 -21.39
CA THR A 64 -20.20 14.21 -20.75
C THR A 64 -18.72 13.85 -20.78
N GLY A 65 -18.06 14.00 -21.93
CA GLY A 65 -16.62 13.80 -22.05
C GLY A 65 -15.83 14.67 -21.08
N LEU A 66 -16.14 15.96 -21.02
CA LEU A 66 -15.49 16.93 -20.12
C LEU A 66 -15.70 16.58 -18.64
N VAL A 67 -16.90 16.14 -18.26
CA VAL A 67 -17.17 15.69 -16.88
C VAL A 67 -16.36 14.44 -16.55
N ILE A 68 -16.35 13.45 -17.45
CA ILE A 68 -15.62 12.19 -17.25
C ILE A 68 -14.12 12.43 -17.14
N THR A 69 -13.51 13.21 -18.05
CA THR A 69 -12.06 13.48 -18.02
C THR A 69 -11.66 14.26 -16.77
N ASN A 70 -12.47 15.23 -16.34
CA ASN A 70 -12.21 15.97 -15.10
C ASN A 70 -12.38 15.12 -13.85
N LEU A 71 -13.37 14.22 -13.79
CA LEU A 71 -13.51 13.27 -12.68
C LEU A 71 -12.31 12.32 -12.60
N ILE A 72 -11.90 11.74 -13.73
CA ILE A 72 -10.72 10.86 -13.79
C ILE A 72 -9.45 11.62 -13.39
N ARG A 73 -9.27 12.87 -13.84
CA ARG A 73 -8.13 13.71 -13.46
C ARG A 73 -8.16 14.04 -11.97
N GLY A 74 -9.33 14.39 -11.42
CA GLY A 74 -9.53 14.68 -10.01
C GLY A 74 -9.24 13.48 -9.11
N ASP A 75 -9.74 12.30 -9.47
CA ASP A 75 -9.48 11.05 -8.74
C ASP A 75 -8.01 10.65 -8.83
N ASN A 76 -7.40 10.75 -10.01
CA ASN A 76 -5.98 10.45 -10.18
C ASN A 76 -5.10 11.40 -9.36
N VAL A 77 -5.39 12.70 -9.36
CA VAL A 77 -4.67 13.68 -8.54
C VAL A 77 -4.87 13.35 -7.06
N THR A 78 -6.11 13.10 -6.62
CA THR A 78 -6.41 12.78 -5.22
C THR A 78 -5.70 11.50 -4.77
N ASN A 79 -5.75 10.44 -5.56
CA ASN A 79 -5.10 9.16 -5.29
C ASN A 79 -3.56 9.26 -5.36
N THR A 80 -3.02 10.17 -6.18
CA THR A 80 -1.57 10.36 -6.31
C THR A 80 -1.02 11.26 -5.21
N VAL A 81 -1.74 12.32 -4.84
CA VAL A 81 -1.33 13.29 -3.80
C VAL A 81 -1.60 12.75 -2.40
N SER A 82 -2.69 12.01 -2.22
CA SER A 82 -3.09 11.41 -0.96
C SER A 82 -3.48 9.95 -1.17
N PRO A 83 -2.51 9.06 -1.47
CA PRO A 83 -2.78 7.64 -1.55
C PRO A 83 -3.47 7.19 -0.26
N LEU A 84 -4.46 6.30 -0.39
CA LEU A 84 -5.15 5.69 0.74
C LEU A 84 -4.12 5.17 1.73
N LYS A 85 -3.92 5.92 2.81
CA LYS A 85 -2.97 5.56 3.85
C LYS A 85 -3.56 4.37 4.57
N VAL A 86 -2.84 3.26 4.57
CA VAL A 86 -3.18 2.13 5.43
C VAL A 86 -3.17 2.65 6.86
N VAL A 87 -4.35 2.63 7.49
CA VAL A 87 -4.48 3.07 8.89
C VAL A 87 -3.78 2.02 9.76
N PRO A 88 -2.72 2.39 10.49
CA PRO A 88 -2.02 1.43 11.33
C PRO A 88 -2.89 0.96 12.48
N TYR A 89 -2.65 -0.27 12.95
CA TYR A 89 -3.25 -0.77 14.18
C TYR A 89 -2.58 -0.13 15.38
N GLU A 90 -3.32 0.66 16.15
CA GLU A 90 -2.79 1.42 17.28
C GLU A 90 -3.10 0.77 18.63
N ASN A 91 -4.22 0.05 18.71
CA ASN A 91 -4.76 -0.49 19.96
C ASN A 91 -4.83 -2.02 19.93
N PHE A 92 -4.74 -2.64 21.10
CA PHE A 92 -4.84 -4.10 21.24
C PHE A 92 -6.21 -4.63 20.80
N SER A 93 -7.29 -3.87 20.99
CA SER A 93 -8.64 -4.27 20.53
C SER A 93 -8.67 -4.59 19.04
N GLN A 94 -8.08 -3.72 18.23
CA GLN A 94 -8.03 -3.87 16.78
C GLN A 94 -7.19 -5.07 16.39
N LEU A 95 -6.10 -5.35 17.11
CA LEU A 95 -5.27 -6.54 16.91
C LEU A 95 -6.05 -7.82 17.23
N PHE A 96 -6.87 -7.82 18.28
CA PHE A 96 -7.71 -8.97 18.62
C PHE A 96 -8.82 -9.20 17.61
N GLU A 97 -9.52 -8.15 17.17
CA GLU A 97 -10.59 -8.22 16.16
C GLU A 97 -10.06 -8.73 14.82
N ASN A 98 -8.80 -8.44 14.51
CA ASN A 98 -8.15 -8.85 13.27
C ASN A 98 -7.37 -10.17 13.36
N ASN A 99 -7.51 -10.91 14.47
CA ASN A 99 -6.86 -12.21 14.71
C ASN A 99 -5.33 -12.20 14.57
N PHE A 100 -4.68 -11.16 15.11
CA PHE A 100 -3.21 -11.12 15.16
C PHE A 100 -2.65 -12.22 16.08
N THR A 101 -1.56 -12.84 15.63
CA THR A 101 -0.76 -13.74 16.48
C THR A 101 0.24 -12.91 17.26
N PHE A 102 0.21 -13.03 18.60
CA PHE A 102 1.15 -12.32 19.46
C PHE A 102 2.44 -13.11 19.64
N VAL A 103 3.56 -12.45 19.37
CA VAL A 103 4.91 -12.98 19.54
C VAL A 103 5.59 -12.11 20.57
N ASP A 104 6.16 -12.74 21.60
CA ASP A 104 6.85 -12.00 22.65
C ASP A 104 8.36 -11.98 22.40
N GLY A 105 8.91 -10.78 22.36
CA GLY A 105 10.35 -10.57 22.27
C GLY A 105 11.03 -10.93 23.58
N GLY A 106 12.24 -11.48 23.49
CA GLY A 106 13.11 -11.61 24.64
C GLY A 106 13.46 -10.22 25.20
N ALA A 107 13.28 -10.03 26.50
CA ALA A 107 13.78 -8.88 27.22
C ALA A 107 14.97 -9.31 28.09
N PRO A 108 16.11 -8.60 28.05
CA PRO A 108 17.17 -8.82 29.02
C PRO A 108 16.64 -8.44 30.40
N ALA A 109 16.49 -9.43 31.28
CA ALA A 109 16.10 -9.20 32.66
C ALA A 109 17.36 -8.92 33.47
N THR A 110 17.87 -7.68 33.42
CA THR A 110 19.10 -7.29 34.13
C THR A 110 18.93 -7.19 35.64
N CYS A 111 17.72 -7.37 36.17
CA CYS A 111 17.48 -7.38 37.60
C CYS A 111 17.86 -8.74 38.20
N GLN A 112 18.85 -8.74 39.09
CA GLN A 112 19.30 -9.92 39.84
C GLN A 112 18.15 -10.57 40.67
N ASP A 113 17.17 -9.76 41.11
CA ASP A 113 15.96 -10.26 41.79
C ASP A 113 15.04 -11.01 40.82
N PHE A 114 14.95 -10.55 39.56
CA PHE A 114 14.18 -11.24 38.52
C PHE A 114 14.81 -12.59 38.17
N HIS A 115 16.13 -12.66 38.16
CA HIS A 115 16.89 -13.91 38.03
C HIS A 115 16.53 -14.93 39.12
N ARG A 116 16.31 -14.45 40.36
CA ARG A 116 15.97 -15.28 41.51
C ARG A 116 14.56 -15.88 41.41
N TYR A 117 13.62 -15.17 40.77
CA TYR A 117 12.23 -15.64 40.61
C TYR A 117 11.98 -16.38 39.29
N CYS A 118 12.71 -16.07 38.21
CA CYS A 118 12.43 -16.60 36.88
C CYS A 118 13.53 -17.50 36.29
N GLY A 119 14.68 -17.64 36.94
CA GLY A 119 15.70 -18.64 36.60
C GLY A 119 16.40 -18.49 35.24
N SER A 120 16.17 -17.39 34.51
CA SER A 120 16.73 -17.16 33.15
C SER A 120 17.14 -15.71 32.95
N ILE A 121 18.23 -15.49 32.19
CA ILE A 121 18.75 -14.17 31.75
C ILE A 121 17.79 -13.50 30.74
N ASN A 122 17.10 -14.34 29.96
CA ASN A 122 16.14 -13.92 28.96
C ASN A 122 14.75 -14.32 29.43
N ALA A 123 13.94 -13.32 29.70
CA ALA A 123 12.55 -13.51 30.04
C ALA A 123 11.66 -12.85 28.99
N GLN A 124 10.49 -13.45 28.82
CA GLN A 124 9.44 -12.96 27.96
C GLN A 124 9.02 -11.56 28.43
N ALA A 125 9.11 -10.54 27.56
CA ALA A 125 8.82 -9.15 27.92
C ALA A 125 7.43 -8.99 28.56
N HIS A 126 6.44 -9.76 28.09
CA HIS A 126 5.11 -9.76 28.71
C HIS A 126 5.12 -10.35 30.14
N SER A 127 5.90 -11.40 30.38
CA SER A 127 6.02 -12.04 31.69
C SER A 127 6.76 -11.13 32.68
N VAL A 128 7.83 -10.47 32.22
CA VAL A 128 8.54 -9.45 32.99
C VAL A 128 7.59 -8.31 33.37
N ALA A 129 6.86 -7.77 32.39
CA ALA A 129 5.92 -6.67 32.58
C ALA A 129 4.92 -6.95 33.71
N VAL A 130 4.36 -8.15 33.74
CA VAL A 130 3.32 -8.55 34.69
C VAL A 130 3.88 -8.81 36.06
N THR A 131 4.99 -9.56 36.16
CA THR A 131 5.63 -9.82 37.45
C THR A 131 6.01 -8.51 38.12
N PHE A 132 6.66 -7.59 37.40
CA PHE A 132 7.02 -6.27 37.95
C PHE A 132 5.81 -5.43 38.33
N ALA A 133 4.74 -5.44 37.52
CA ALA A 133 3.55 -4.69 37.85
C ALA A 133 2.84 -5.25 39.10
N LEU A 134 2.84 -6.57 39.29
CA LEU A 134 2.24 -7.20 40.47
C LEU A 134 3.10 -7.08 41.73
N THR A 135 4.44 -7.12 41.62
CA THR A 135 5.34 -7.15 42.79
C THR A 135 5.83 -5.77 43.23
N ASN A 136 6.08 -4.85 42.31
CA ASN A 136 6.86 -3.63 42.56
C ASN A 136 6.06 -2.33 42.34
N MET A 137 4.75 -2.33 42.63
CA MET A 137 3.85 -1.18 42.45
C MET A 137 3.78 -0.62 41.01
N GLY A 138 4.15 -1.40 39.99
CA GLY A 138 3.90 -1.01 38.61
C GLY A 138 2.40 -0.99 38.32
N MET A 139 1.93 -0.08 37.47
CA MET A 139 0.51 -0.01 37.17
C MET A 139 0.21 -0.91 35.97
N LEU A 140 -0.54 -1.99 36.21
CA LEU A 140 -1.21 -2.72 35.12
C LEU A 140 -2.31 -1.83 34.57
N ILE A 141 -2.13 -1.33 33.35
CA ILE A 141 -3.11 -0.43 32.74
C ILE A 141 -4.42 -1.19 32.46
N ARG A 142 -4.37 -2.51 32.19
CA ARG A 142 -5.58 -3.32 31.97
C ARG A 142 -5.37 -4.83 32.19
N LEU A 143 -5.84 -5.35 33.31
CA LEU A 143 -5.75 -6.80 33.64
C LEU A 143 -6.48 -7.70 32.62
N SER A 144 -7.59 -7.21 32.04
CA SER A 144 -8.35 -7.96 31.04
C SER A 144 -7.61 -8.11 29.71
N ALA A 145 -6.89 -7.07 29.27
CA ALA A 145 -6.03 -7.14 28.08
C ALA A 145 -4.91 -8.15 28.31
N TYR A 146 -4.26 -8.13 29.48
CA TYR A 146 -3.27 -9.13 29.85
C TYR A 146 -3.80 -10.56 29.77
N LYS A 147 -4.94 -10.86 30.42
CA LYS A 147 -5.53 -12.21 30.41
C LYS A 147 -5.85 -12.71 28.98
N ARG A 148 -6.16 -11.78 28.07
CA ARG A 148 -6.40 -12.11 26.66
C ARG A 148 -5.09 -12.33 25.90
N ILE A 149 -4.11 -11.45 26.11
CA ILE A 149 -2.77 -11.55 25.52
C ILE A 149 -2.10 -12.84 25.97
N SER A 150 -2.10 -13.17 27.26
CA SER A 150 -1.43 -14.38 27.79
C SER A 150 -2.00 -15.68 27.22
N LYS A 151 -3.28 -15.70 26.84
CA LYS A 151 -3.90 -16.83 26.14
C LYS A 151 -3.49 -16.92 24.65
N LEU A 152 -3.14 -15.79 24.04
CA LEU A 152 -2.83 -15.67 22.61
C LEU A 152 -1.34 -15.65 22.30
N VAL A 153 -0.49 -15.29 23.27
CA VAL A 153 0.96 -15.27 23.11
C VAL A 153 1.43 -16.70 22.90
N ARG A 154 1.93 -16.97 21.70
CA ARG A 154 2.69 -18.20 21.48
C ARG A 154 4.04 -18.01 22.17
N LYS A 155 4.33 -18.88 23.15
CA LYS A 155 5.67 -18.97 23.72
C LYS A 155 6.61 -19.37 22.58
N PHE A 156 7.39 -18.43 22.08
CA PHE A 156 8.58 -18.78 21.31
C PHE A 156 9.56 -19.40 22.30
N TYR A 157 9.48 -20.72 22.44
CA TYR A 157 10.64 -21.47 22.88
C TYR A 157 11.66 -21.36 21.74
N TYR A 158 12.86 -20.91 22.07
CA TYR A 158 14.02 -20.77 21.18
C TYR A 158 14.44 -22.08 20.45
N GLU A 159 13.68 -23.16 20.57
CA GLU A 159 14.15 -24.51 20.34
C GLU A 159 13.88 -25.09 18.95
N THR A 160 13.17 -24.41 18.05
CA THR A 160 13.03 -24.94 16.68
C THR A 160 13.14 -23.86 15.61
N ARG A 161 14.39 -23.71 15.16
CA ARG A 161 14.90 -23.06 13.93
C ARG A 161 15.32 -21.59 14.08
N PRO A 162 16.64 -21.32 14.11
CA PRO A 162 17.23 -19.97 14.21
C PRO A 162 17.05 -19.08 12.96
N ASN A 163 16.12 -19.40 12.04
CA ASN A 163 16.07 -18.78 10.71
C ASN A 163 14.86 -17.86 10.43
N LYS A 164 14.09 -17.35 11.41
CA LYS A 164 12.90 -16.53 11.04
C LYS A 164 12.57 -15.26 11.80
N LEU A 165 13.27 -14.89 12.87
CA LEU A 165 12.99 -13.61 13.56
C LEU A 165 14.24 -12.93 14.10
N ASP A 166 15.41 -13.19 13.51
CA ASP A 166 16.60 -12.40 13.82
C ASP A 166 16.59 -11.10 12.99
N TYR A 167 15.69 -10.19 13.39
CA TYR A 167 15.44 -8.90 12.74
C TYR A 167 16.71 -8.06 12.57
N TRP A 168 17.69 -8.28 13.45
CA TRP A 168 18.93 -7.52 13.49
C TRP A 168 19.96 -8.04 12.49
N ASN A 169 19.90 -9.33 12.13
CA ASN A 169 20.96 -9.99 11.37
C ASN A 169 20.57 -10.31 9.91
N SER A 170 19.27 -10.47 9.59
CA SER A 170 18.82 -10.85 8.23
C SER A 170 17.61 -10.05 7.73
N PRO A 171 17.76 -8.77 7.36
CA PRO A 171 16.65 -7.92 6.92
C PRO A 171 15.92 -8.44 5.67
N LYS A 172 16.60 -9.18 4.79
CA LYS A 172 16.01 -9.73 3.54
C LYS A 172 14.96 -10.81 3.78
N GLU A 173 14.93 -11.39 4.98
CA GLU A 173 13.99 -12.47 5.34
C GLU A 173 12.73 -11.95 6.04
N PHE A 174 12.64 -10.64 6.30
CA PHE A 174 11.44 -10.01 6.84
C PHE A 174 10.35 -9.94 5.76
N SER A 175 9.69 -11.07 5.56
CA SER A 175 8.52 -11.19 4.71
C SER A 175 7.30 -11.40 5.62
N CYS A 176 6.47 -10.37 5.76
CA CYS A 176 5.15 -10.48 6.37
C CYS A 176 4.14 -11.27 5.50
N LEU A 177 4.59 -12.01 4.47
CA LEU A 177 3.71 -12.69 3.52
C LEU A 177 2.80 -13.69 4.26
N GLY A 178 1.54 -13.29 4.42
CA GLY A 178 0.42 -14.13 4.82
C GLY A 178 0.09 -14.17 6.32
N HIS A 179 0.91 -13.59 7.21
CA HIS A 179 0.67 -13.71 8.66
C HIS A 179 0.61 -12.35 9.36
N LYS A 180 -0.52 -12.07 10.02
CA LYS A 180 -0.72 -10.93 10.91
C LYS A 180 -0.04 -11.20 12.25
N VAL A 181 1.14 -10.62 12.47
CA VAL A 181 1.94 -10.82 13.69
C VAL A 181 2.06 -9.51 14.47
N ALA A 182 1.81 -9.57 15.79
CA ALA A 182 2.00 -8.48 16.72
C ALA A 182 3.17 -8.82 17.66
N ILE A 183 4.21 -7.99 17.66
CA ILE A 183 5.40 -8.20 18.48
C ILE A 183 5.26 -7.42 19.79
N LEU A 184 5.43 -8.11 20.90
CA LEU A 184 5.49 -7.52 22.23
C LEU A 184 6.95 -7.29 22.63
N GLY A 185 7.22 -6.14 23.26
CA GLY A 185 8.57 -5.77 23.67
C GLY A 185 8.61 -4.40 24.34
N TRP A 186 9.81 -3.96 24.73
CA TRP A 186 10.00 -2.62 25.26
C TRP A 186 9.78 -1.57 24.18
N GLN A 187 9.01 -0.53 24.50
CA GLN A 187 8.64 0.51 23.52
C GLN A 187 9.85 1.13 22.82
N GLY A 188 10.94 1.42 23.55
CA GLY A 188 12.17 1.94 22.96
C GLY A 188 12.80 0.98 21.93
N LYS A 189 12.81 -0.32 22.21
CA LYS A 189 13.34 -1.34 21.29
C LYS A 189 12.45 -1.58 20.09
N LEU A 190 11.12 -1.53 20.28
CA LEU A 190 10.17 -1.62 19.18
C LEU A 190 10.28 -0.39 18.26
N GLN A 191 10.51 0.80 18.82
CA GLN A 191 10.75 2.02 18.03
C GLN A 191 12.05 1.92 17.24
N GLU A 192 13.16 1.50 17.86
CA GLU A 192 14.44 1.27 17.17
C GLU A 192 14.28 0.27 16.00
N ALA A 193 13.54 -0.81 16.21
CA ALA A 193 13.25 -1.81 15.19
C ALA A 193 12.39 -1.24 14.05
N LYS A 194 11.36 -0.45 14.37
CA LYS A 194 10.54 0.25 13.38
C LYS A 194 11.40 1.20 12.54
N ASP A 195 12.21 2.05 13.17
CA ASP A 195 13.08 3.01 12.47
C ASP A 195 14.11 2.29 11.59
N PHE A 196 14.56 1.10 11.98
CA PHE A 196 15.41 0.26 11.15
C PHE A 196 14.64 -0.29 9.94
N LEU A 197 13.45 -0.87 10.14
CA LEU A 197 12.62 -1.39 9.05
C LEU A 197 12.19 -0.31 8.06
N GLU A 198 11.87 0.90 8.54
CA GLU A 198 11.57 2.07 7.69
C GLU A 198 12.74 2.47 6.79
N ARG A 199 13.97 2.31 7.27
CA ARG A 199 15.17 2.60 6.47
C ARG A 199 15.45 1.53 5.42
N VAL A 200 15.20 0.26 5.73
CA VAL A 200 15.54 -0.86 4.82
C VAL A 200 14.40 -1.20 3.86
N HIS A 201 13.17 -1.21 4.34
CA HIS A 201 11.96 -1.59 3.60
C HIS A 201 10.85 -0.56 3.87
N PRO A 202 10.92 0.65 3.30
CA PRO A 202 9.93 1.69 3.56
C PRO A 202 8.53 1.22 3.12
N GLY A 203 7.54 1.33 3.99
CA GLY A 203 6.17 0.99 3.65
C GLY A 203 5.24 0.89 4.86
N PRO A 204 3.93 0.71 4.62
CA PRO A 204 2.92 0.62 5.67
C PRO A 204 2.86 -0.76 6.35
N ALA A 205 3.81 -1.65 6.05
CA ALA A 205 3.75 -3.05 6.47
C ALA A 205 3.94 -3.26 7.98
N TYR A 206 4.50 -2.27 8.68
CA TYR A 206 4.74 -2.31 10.12
C TYR A 206 4.22 -1.02 10.76
N ALA A 207 3.76 -1.16 11.99
CA ALA A 207 3.27 -0.06 12.80
C ALA A 207 3.66 -0.28 14.26
N LEU A 208 3.75 0.82 15.01
CA LEU A 208 3.96 0.77 16.46
C LEU A 208 2.63 1.07 17.15
N GLY A 209 2.19 0.16 18.02
CA GLY A 209 1.02 0.37 18.86
C GLY A 209 1.23 1.52 19.86
N LYS A 210 0.15 2.18 20.25
CA LYS A 210 0.15 3.26 21.26
C LYS A 210 -0.11 2.75 22.67
N GLU A 211 -0.76 1.60 22.81
CA GLU A 211 -1.09 1.01 24.11
C GLU A 211 0.09 0.20 24.69
N SER A 212 0.34 0.36 25.99
CA SER A 212 1.29 -0.47 26.74
C SER A 212 0.56 -1.47 27.65
N ILE A 213 1.13 -2.67 27.81
CA ILE A 213 0.57 -3.71 28.69
C ILE A 213 0.74 -3.31 30.17
N ALA A 214 1.91 -2.78 30.49
CA ALA A 214 2.26 -2.27 31.79
C ALA A 214 3.24 -1.10 31.64
N THR A 215 3.18 -0.18 32.61
CA THR A 215 4.20 0.86 32.75
C THR A 215 5.05 0.52 33.95
N ILE A 216 6.32 0.21 33.69
CA ILE A 216 7.31 -0.04 34.74
C ILE A 216 8.10 1.23 34.94
N LYS A 217 8.09 1.73 36.17
CA LYS A 217 8.99 2.80 36.57
C LYS A 217 10.37 2.17 36.80
N PHE A 218 11.34 2.58 35.99
CA PHE A 218 12.72 2.25 36.25
C PHE A 218 13.27 3.18 37.33
N GLY A 219 14.14 2.63 38.17
CA GLY A 219 14.75 3.35 39.27
C GLY A 219 16.07 2.70 39.66
N TRP A 220 16.71 3.28 40.66
CA TRP A 220 17.98 2.80 41.16
C TRP A 220 17.72 1.81 42.29
N ALA A 221 18.23 0.59 42.14
CA ALA A 221 18.24 -0.38 43.22
C ALA A 221 19.53 -0.18 44.02
N THR A 222 19.41 0.38 45.21
CA THR A 222 20.54 0.56 46.10
C THR A 222 20.64 -0.61 47.06
N ARG A 223 21.80 -1.26 47.12
CA ARG A 223 22.04 -2.40 48.02
C ARG A 223 23.25 -2.11 48.89
N ASN A 224 23.22 -2.58 50.13
CA ASN A 224 24.33 -2.46 51.08
C ASN A 224 24.85 -1.03 51.26
N ILE A 225 23.97 -0.03 51.29
CA ILE A 225 24.37 1.34 51.63
C ILE A 225 24.70 1.37 53.13
N VAL A 226 25.99 1.53 53.45
CA VAL A 226 26.45 1.71 54.83
C VAL A 226 26.29 3.18 55.28
N ASP A 227 26.41 4.13 54.34
CA ASP A 227 26.31 5.57 54.64
C ASP A 227 24.89 6.12 54.40
N PRO A 228 24.14 6.51 55.46
CA PRO A 228 22.80 7.07 55.32
C PRO A 228 22.76 8.41 54.56
N SER A 229 23.89 9.12 54.46
CA SER A 229 23.99 10.38 53.71
C SER A 229 23.74 10.17 52.21
N PHE A 230 24.00 8.97 51.69
CA PHE A 230 23.74 8.62 50.30
C PHE A 230 22.25 8.77 49.95
N VAL A 231 21.36 8.30 50.82
CA VAL A 231 19.90 8.37 50.58
C VAL A 231 19.44 9.82 50.53
N MET A 232 19.96 10.67 51.42
CA MET A 232 19.64 12.09 51.44
C MET A 232 20.16 12.82 50.20
N ARG A 233 21.39 12.53 49.75
CA ARG A 233 21.94 13.10 48.51
C ARG A 233 21.17 12.63 47.28
N PHE A 234 20.75 11.37 47.26
CA PHE A 234 19.95 10.82 46.18
C PHE A 234 18.56 11.47 46.11
N LYS A 235 17.88 11.65 47.25
CA LYS A 235 16.63 12.41 47.33
C LYS A 235 16.83 13.87 46.93
N ALA A 236 17.94 14.50 47.32
CA ALA A 236 18.27 15.85 46.90
C ALA A 236 18.42 15.94 45.38
N LEU A 237 19.12 14.97 44.76
CA LEU A 237 19.26 14.87 43.30
C LEU A 237 17.90 14.74 42.60
N ASP A 238 17.00 13.90 43.12
CA ASP A 238 15.64 13.73 42.61
C ASP A 238 14.83 15.04 42.73
N SER A 239 14.79 15.64 43.92
CA SER A 239 14.08 16.90 44.18
C SER A 239 14.62 18.10 43.40
N SER A 240 15.89 18.07 42.99
CA SER A 240 16.52 19.12 42.19
C SER A 240 16.21 19.06 40.70
N ASN A 241 15.50 18.00 40.24
CA ASN A 241 15.23 17.70 38.83
C ASN A 241 16.49 17.55 37.96
N ILE A 242 17.68 17.37 38.54
CA ILE A 242 18.93 17.19 37.79
C ILE A 242 18.88 15.87 37.02
N ALA A 243 18.37 14.80 37.62
CA ALA A 243 18.21 13.50 36.97
C ALA A 243 17.30 13.60 35.74
N GLU A 244 16.19 14.33 35.84
CA GLU A 244 15.28 14.58 34.71
C GLU A 244 16.01 15.35 33.59
N LYS A 245 16.80 16.38 33.94
CA LYS A 245 17.62 17.10 32.95
C LYS A 245 18.63 16.19 32.27
N TRP A 246 19.29 15.27 32.98
CA TRP A 246 20.21 14.31 32.37
C TRP A 246 19.51 13.38 31.37
N VAL A 247 18.35 12.84 31.74
CA VAL A 247 17.53 12.03 30.83
C VAL A 247 17.11 12.85 29.62
N TRP A 248 16.70 14.10 29.82
CA TRP A 248 16.37 15.03 28.74
C TRP A 248 17.56 15.25 27.80
N TYR A 249 18.76 15.54 28.33
CA TYR A 249 19.97 15.73 27.52
C TYR A 249 20.34 14.46 26.76
N ALA A 250 20.34 13.30 27.41
CA ALA A 250 20.63 12.03 26.75
C ALA A 250 19.65 11.76 25.59
N THR A 251 18.35 11.96 25.84
CA THR A 251 17.28 11.81 24.83
C THR A 251 17.45 12.83 23.70
N ARG A 252 17.77 14.08 24.01
CA ARG A 252 17.99 15.16 23.04
C ARG A 252 19.19 14.87 22.16
N THR A 253 20.31 14.39 22.74
CA THR A 253 21.52 14.04 21.99
C THR A 253 21.27 12.91 21.01
N ILE A 254 20.49 11.89 21.39
CA ILE A 254 20.07 10.83 20.47
C ILE A 254 19.23 11.41 19.33
N LYS A 255 18.22 12.23 19.65
CA LYS A 255 17.37 12.89 18.64
C LYS A 255 18.17 13.78 17.69
N LEU A 256 19.10 14.58 18.20
CA LEU A 256 19.96 15.45 17.40
C LEU A 256 20.87 14.63 16.47
N ARG A 257 21.46 13.54 16.98
CA ARG A 257 22.28 12.62 16.19
C ARG A 257 21.50 11.94 15.06
N GLN A 258 20.20 11.70 15.26
CA GLN A 258 19.29 11.17 14.25
C GLN A 258 18.85 12.23 13.24
N ARG A 259 18.62 13.47 13.70
CA ARG A 259 18.20 14.62 12.89
C ARG A 259 19.18 14.90 11.76
N ASP A 260 20.48 14.88 12.08
CA ASP A 260 21.57 15.20 11.14
C ASP A 260 21.73 14.19 9.99
N LYS A 261 21.18 12.96 10.13
CA LYS A 261 21.27 11.91 9.11
C LYS A 261 20.02 11.77 8.25
N ASN A 262 18.85 12.14 8.79
CA ASN A 262 17.56 11.84 8.15
C ASN A 262 16.78 13.09 7.70
N GLU A 263 17.10 14.30 8.19
CA GLU A 263 16.49 15.53 7.69
C GLU A 263 17.15 16.01 6.38
N ARG A 264 17.18 15.16 5.35
CA ARG A 264 17.03 15.71 3.99
C ARG A 264 15.55 16.02 3.84
N ILE A 265 15.25 17.30 4.01
CA ILE A 265 13.97 17.98 3.77
C ILE A 265 13.17 17.28 2.65
N THR A 266 12.21 16.44 3.04
CA THR A 266 11.15 15.91 2.17
C THR A 266 9.81 16.56 2.53
N THR A 267 9.81 17.86 2.82
CA THR A 267 8.58 18.64 3.06
C THR A 267 7.88 19.05 1.76
N GLY A 268 8.15 18.36 0.66
CA GLY A 268 7.39 18.45 -0.58
C GLY A 268 6.56 17.18 -0.78
N PRO A 269 5.46 17.25 -1.55
CA PRO A 269 4.79 16.04 -2.02
C PRO A 269 5.82 15.12 -2.67
N ALA A 270 5.72 13.81 -2.41
CA ALA A 270 6.64 12.84 -3.00
C ALA A 270 6.64 13.04 -4.53
N PRO A 271 7.82 13.17 -5.17
CA PRO A 271 7.87 13.32 -6.61
C PRO A 271 7.20 12.11 -7.26
N LEU A 272 6.50 12.32 -8.39
CA LEU A 272 5.97 11.20 -9.17
C LEU A 272 7.14 10.30 -9.55
N VAL A 273 7.23 9.13 -8.92
CA VAL A 273 8.27 8.15 -9.22
C VAL A 273 7.86 7.45 -10.50
N MET A 274 8.74 7.39 -11.51
CA MET A 274 8.46 6.66 -12.77
C MET A 274 8.11 5.19 -12.52
N LYS A 275 8.64 4.61 -11.44
CA LYS A 275 8.39 3.24 -11.00
C LYS A 275 6.99 3.13 -10.39
N GLY A 276 6.13 2.30 -10.97
CA GLY A 276 4.74 2.11 -10.53
C GLY A 276 3.75 2.55 -11.60
N ASN A 277 2.82 3.44 -11.24
CA ASN A 277 1.67 3.83 -12.09
C ASN A 277 2.07 4.30 -13.50
N ILE A 278 3.14 5.10 -13.64
CA ILE A 278 3.63 5.54 -14.96
C ILE A 278 4.14 4.35 -15.79
N THR A 279 4.82 3.38 -15.16
CA THR A 279 5.28 2.17 -15.85
C THR A 279 4.11 1.36 -16.41
N GLU A 280 3.03 1.22 -15.64
CA GLU A 280 1.81 0.55 -16.11
C GLU A 280 1.17 1.28 -17.30
N LEU A 281 1.15 2.62 -17.29
CA LEU A 281 0.69 3.41 -18.43
C LEU A 281 1.51 3.12 -19.70
N PHE A 282 2.84 3.06 -19.59
CA PHE A 282 3.72 2.72 -20.72
C PHE A 282 3.52 1.29 -21.20
N LYS A 283 3.24 0.33 -20.32
CA LYS A 283 2.90 -1.04 -20.72
C LYS A 283 1.61 -1.10 -21.52
N VAL A 284 0.56 -0.39 -21.08
CA VAL A 284 -0.71 -0.31 -21.80
C VAL A 284 -0.51 0.34 -23.18
N LEU A 285 0.24 1.44 -23.24
CA LEU A 285 0.59 2.11 -24.49
C LEU A 285 1.35 1.16 -25.44
N PHE A 286 2.36 0.45 -24.94
CA PHE A 286 3.14 -0.50 -25.73
C PHE A 286 2.29 -1.66 -26.25
N MET A 287 1.40 -2.22 -25.43
CA MET A 287 0.43 -3.22 -25.87
C MET A 287 -0.50 -2.67 -26.96
N GLY A 288 -0.98 -1.44 -26.81
CA GLY A 288 -1.77 -0.76 -27.84
C GLY A 288 -1.03 -0.64 -29.17
N LEU A 289 0.24 -0.21 -29.14
CA LEU A 289 1.09 -0.12 -30.33
C LEU A 289 1.28 -1.49 -31.00
N LEU A 290 1.54 -2.54 -30.23
CA LEU A 290 1.66 -3.90 -30.76
C LEU A 290 0.38 -4.39 -31.43
N ILE A 291 -0.78 -4.13 -30.83
CA ILE A 291 -2.08 -4.48 -31.41
C ILE A 291 -2.29 -3.72 -32.72
N THR A 292 -2.05 -2.41 -32.75
CA THR A 292 -2.19 -1.61 -33.99
C THR A 292 -1.23 -2.07 -35.09
N PHE A 293 0.01 -2.43 -34.73
CA PHE A 293 0.98 -2.98 -35.66
C PHE A 293 0.52 -4.33 -36.23
N ALA A 294 0.00 -5.22 -35.38
CA ALA A 294 -0.55 -6.50 -35.81
C ALA A 294 -1.74 -6.31 -36.77
N LEU A 295 -2.66 -5.39 -36.46
CA LEU A 295 -3.79 -5.06 -37.33
C LEU A 295 -3.32 -4.53 -38.69
N PHE A 296 -2.37 -3.58 -38.70
CA PHE A 296 -1.79 -3.05 -39.93
C PHE A 296 -1.11 -4.15 -40.76
N LEU A 297 -0.39 -5.06 -40.11
CA LEU A 297 0.28 -6.17 -40.78
C LEU A 297 -0.74 -7.16 -41.36
N THR A 298 -1.84 -7.45 -40.65
CA THR A 298 -2.94 -8.25 -41.20
C THR A 298 -3.64 -7.58 -42.37
N GLU A 299 -3.86 -6.26 -42.30
CA GLU A 299 -4.44 -5.48 -43.39
C GLU A 299 -3.52 -5.53 -44.62
N HIS A 300 -2.23 -5.25 -44.44
CA HIS A 300 -1.24 -5.28 -45.52
C HIS A 300 -1.11 -6.67 -46.18
N ILE A 301 -1.07 -7.73 -45.38
CA ILE A 301 -1.09 -9.11 -45.86
C ILE A 301 -2.37 -9.35 -46.67
N SER A 302 -3.53 -8.96 -46.13
CA SER A 302 -4.80 -9.14 -46.82
C SER A 302 -4.85 -8.34 -48.12
N SER A 303 -4.46 -7.06 -48.15
CA SER A 303 -4.49 -6.25 -49.37
C SER A 303 -3.55 -6.79 -50.44
N ASN A 304 -2.37 -7.29 -50.07
CA ASN A 304 -1.38 -7.77 -51.04
C ASN A 304 -1.59 -9.22 -51.51
N LEU A 305 -2.07 -10.11 -50.64
CA LEU A 305 -2.35 -11.51 -51.02
C LEU A 305 -3.70 -11.66 -51.73
N VAL A 306 -4.73 -10.93 -51.30
CA VAL A 306 -6.11 -11.09 -51.81
C VAL A 306 -6.27 -10.51 -53.20
N VAL A 307 -5.46 -9.53 -53.56
CA VAL A 307 -5.36 -9.03 -54.94
C VAL A 307 -4.71 -10.07 -55.87
N LYS A 308 -4.06 -11.12 -55.34
CA LYS A 308 -3.38 -12.17 -56.14
C LYS A 308 -3.99 -13.57 -56.05
N THR A 309 -4.78 -13.91 -55.04
CA THR A 309 -5.35 -15.27 -54.87
C THR A 309 -6.78 -15.24 -54.34
N GLU A 310 -7.60 -16.22 -54.77
CA GLU A 310 -9.02 -16.29 -54.44
C GLU A 310 -9.33 -16.19 -52.93
N TRP A 311 -10.02 -15.11 -52.57
CA TRP A 311 -10.47 -14.70 -51.23
C TRP A 311 -11.07 -15.83 -50.36
N ARG A 312 -11.68 -16.85 -50.99
CA ARG A 312 -12.31 -17.99 -50.31
C ARG A 312 -11.33 -18.85 -49.51
N LYS A 313 -10.06 -18.96 -49.94
CA LYS A 313 -9.05 -19.76 -49.21
C LYS A 313 -8.56 -19.04 -47.95
N VAL A 314 -8.42 -17.71 -48.01
CA VAL A 314 -7.96 -16.89 -46.89
C VAL A 314 -9.04 -16.77 -45.81
N GLN A 315 -10.31 -16.61 -46.16
CA GLN A 315 -11.41 -16.60 -45.19
C GLN A 315 -11.48 -17.92 -44.39
N LYS A 316 -11.32 -19.07 -45.05
CA LYS A 316 -11.29 -20.37 -44.35
C LYS A 316 -10.12 -20.46 -43.36
N PHE A 317 -8.95 -19.95 -43.73
CA PHE A 317 -7.78 -19.98 -42.85
C PHE A 317 -7.95 -19.06 -41.63
N LEU A 318 -8.44 -17.84 -41.81
CA LEU A 318 -8.67 -16.89 -40.71
C LEU A 318 -9.76 -17.37 -39.74
N ILE A 319 -10.83 -18.01 -40.23
CA ILE A 319 -11.86 -18.62 -39.37
C ILE A 319 -11.26 -19.75 -38.53
N VAL A 320 -10.39 -20.58 -39.11
CA VAL A 320 -9.70 -21.65 -38.37
C VAL A 320 -8.78 -21.05 -37.31
N CYS A 321 -7.96 -20.04 -37.65
CA CYS A 321 -7.09 -19.39 -36.66
C CYS A 321 -7.88 -18.69 -35.54
N TYR A 322 -9.01 -18.06 -35.84
CA TYR A 322 -9.84 -17.41 -34.83
C TYR A 322 -10.55 -18.42 -33.91
N LEU A 323 -10.95 -19.57 -34.45
CA LEU A 323 -11.52 -20.68 -33.66
C LEU A 323 -10.47 -21.38 -32.78
N GLU A 324 -9.19 -21.39 -33.19
CA GLU A 324 -8.10 -21.99 -32.41
C GLU A 324 -7.42 -21.03 -31.42
N LEU A 325 -7.63 -19.71 -31.56
CA LEU A 325 -7.09 -18.69 -30.66
C LEU A 325 -7.48 -18.91 -29.17
N PRO A 326 -8.73 -19.28 -28.82
CA PRO A 326 -9.12 -19.56 -27.44
C PRO A 326 -8.40 -20.78 -26.84
N SER A 327 -8.07 -21.78 -27.66
CA SER A 327 -7.29 -22.94 -27.22
C SER A 327 -5.84 -22.57 -26.95
N LEU A 328 -5.23 -21.72 -27.79
CA LEU A 328 -3.88 -21.20 -27.58
C LEU A 328 -3.78 -20.30 -26.33
N LEU A 329 -4.80 -19.49 -26.07
CA LEU A 329 -4.89 -18.66 -24.86
C LEU A 329 -5.02 -19.47 -23.57
N ARG A 330 -5.49 -20.73 -23.60
CA ARG A 330 -5.49 -21.62 -22.42
C ARG A 330 -4.11 -22.15 -22.04
N TYR A 331 -3.13 -22.13 -22.96
CA TYR A 331 -1.76 -22.58 -22.70
C TYR A 331 -0.81 -21.46 -22.27
N LEU A 332 -1.26 -20.20 -22.30
CA LEU A 332 -0.51 -19.10 -21.69
C LEU A 332 -0.55 -19.27 -20.17
N PRO A 333 0.61 -19.43 -19.50
CA PRO A 333 0.64 -19.65 -18.06
C PRO A 333 0.02 -18.44 -17.35
N TYR A 334 -1.09 -18.67 -16.65
CA TYR A 334 -1.69 -17.74 -15.68
C TYR A 334 -0.69 -17.47 -14.56
N LYS A 335 0.30 -16.61 -14.82
CA LYS A 335 1.30 -16.15 -13.85
C LYS A 335 1.63 -14.68 -14.09
N ILE A 336 0.61 -13.86 -14.32
CA ILE A 336 0.70 -12.41 -14.21
C ILE A 336 -0.59 -11.92 -13.56
N LEU A 337 -0.67 -12.05 -12.24
CA LEU A 337 -1.46 -11.24 -11.32
C LEU A 337 -0.90 -11.42 -9.91
#